data_AF-A0A949KMU4-F1
#
_entry.id   AF-A0A949KMU4-F1
#
_cell.length_a   1.000
_cell.length_b   1.000
_cell.length_c   1.000
_cell.angle_alpha   90.00
_cell.angle_beta   90.00
_cell.angle_gamma   90.00
#
_symmetry.space_group_name_H-M   'P 1'
#
loop_
_entity.id
_entity.type
_entity.pdbx_description
1 polymer ?
#
loop_
_entity_poly.entity_id
_entity_poly.type
_entity_poly.pdbx_seq_one_letter_code
_entity_poly.pdbx_strand_id
1 'polypeptide(L)' 'MITIEKVGNPKDVWVTCPGCKELYYIDRLFYEPQYDKIPLHCPFCHLEFAKEDSPMTWGE' A
#
# COMPACT_ATOMS: atom_id res chain seq x y z
N MET A 1 19.17 21.50 -16.49
CA MET A 1 18.82 21.05 -15.13
C MET A 1 17.47 20.40 -15.25
N ILE A 2 17.39 19.08 -15.09
CA ILE A 2 16.11 18.36 -15.14
C ILE A 2 15.45 18.63 -13.78
N THR A 3 14.45 19.49 -13.78
CA THR A 3 13.61 19.72 -12.60
C THR A 3 12.82 18.44 -12.42
N ILE A 4 13.27 17.57 -11.52
CA ILE A 4 12.49 16.42 -11.07
C ILE A 4 11.35 17.02 -10.26
N GLU A 5 10.22 17.25 -10.93
CA GLU A 5 8.97 17.57 -10.25
C GLU A 5 8.72 16.43 -9.26
N LYS A 6 8.72 16.74 -7.96
CA LYS A 6 8.16 15.84 -6.94
C LYS A 6 6.70 15.66 -7.31
N VAL A 7 6.42 14.64 -8.12
CA VAL A 7 5.07 14.21 -8.47
C VAL A 7 4.31 14.09 -7.16
N GLY A 8 3.29 14.94 -7.03
CA GLY A 8 2.68 15.31 -5.75
C GLY A 8 2.26 14.10 -4.92
N ASN A 9 2.49 14.22 -3.60
CA ASN A 9 2.07 13.32 -2.52
C ASN A 9 1.41 12.01 -3.01
N PRO A 10 2.14 10.88 -3.07
CA PRO A 10 1.46 9.60 -3.08
C PRO A 10 0.55 9.62 -1.85
N LYS A 11 -0.77 9.60 -2.06
CA LYS A 11 -1.70 9.48 -0.93
C LYS A 11 -1.46 8.08 -0.39
N ASP A 12 -0.65 8.00 0.65
CA ASP A 12 -0.32 6.74 1.28
C ASP A 12 -1.60 6.10 1.82
N VAL A 13 -1.77 4.80 1.57
CA VAL A 13 -2.85 4.00 2.12
C VAL A 13 -2.29 3.23 3.30
N TRP A 14 -2.98 3.31 4.44
CA TRP A 14 -2.65 2.48 5.58
C TRP A 14 -3.24 1.09 5.39
N VAL A 15 -2.37 0.10 5.53
CA VAL A 15 -2.68 -1.32 5.43
C VAL A 15 -2.32 -1.99 6.75
N THR A 16 -3.24 -2.78 7.27
CA THR A 16 -3.00 -3.61 8.46
C THR A 16 -2.69 -5.03 8.01
N CYS A 17 -1.52 -5.57 8.35
CA CYS A 17 -1.22 -6.96 7.99
C CYS A 17 -2.15 -7.94 8.74
N PRO A 18 -2.81 -8.90 8.07
CA PRO A 18 -3.67 -9.88 8.75
C PRO A 18 -2.88 -10.88 9.61
N GLY A 19 -1.60 -11.09 9.32
CA GLY A 19 -0.73 -12.02 10.06
C GLY A 19 -0.18 -11.43 11.36
N CYS A 20 0.60 -10.35 11.26
CA CYS A 20 1.26 -9.74 12.43
C CYS A 20 0.49 -8.57 13.04
N LYS A 21 -0.58 -8.09 12.39
CA LYS A 21 -1.39 -6.92 12.82
C LYS A 21 -0.63 -5.59 12.85
N GLU A 22 0.58 -5.55 12.29
CA GLU A 22 1.34 -4.32 12.12
C GLU A 22 0.73 -3.46 11.01
N LEU A 23 0.76 -2.15 11.24
CA LEU A 23 0.29 -1.13 10.31
C LEU A 23 1.46 -0.61 9.48
N TYR A 24 1.28 -0.51 8.17
CA TYR A 24 2.27 0.09 7.28
C TYR A 24 1.59 0.84 6.13
N TYR A 25 2.35 1.75 5.52
CA TYR A 25 1.88 2.53 4.38
C TYR A 25 2.34 1.90 3.07
N ILE A 26 1.46 1.97 2.06
CA ILE A 26 1.78 1.65 0.68
C ILE A 26 1.28 2.76 -0.24
N ASP A 27 1.82 2.80 -1.45
CA ASP A 27 1.34 3.72 -2.47
C ASP A 27 -0.10 3.34 -2.89
N ARG A 28 -1.01 4.32 -2.90
CA ARG A 28 -2.37 4.16 -3.46
C ARG A 28 -2.40 3.59 -4.87
N LEU A 29 -1.32 3.75 -5.65
CA LEU A 29 -1.20 3.16 -6.98
C LEU A 29 -1.47 1.66 -6.95
N PHE A 30 -1.11 0.96 -5.85
CA PHE A 30 -1.41 -0.46 -5.72
C PHE A 30 -2.90 -0.80 -5.78
N TYR A 31 -3.80 0.15 -5.53
CA TYR A 31 -5.26 -0.03 -5.65
C TYR A 31 -5.82 0.36 -7.02
N GLU A 32 -4.99 0.79 -7.97
CA GLU A 32 -5.44 1.00 -9.35
C GLU A 32 -5.71 -0.34 -10.05
N PRO A 33 -6.68 -0.40 -10.99
CA PRO A 33 -7.09 -1.65 -11.64
C PRO A 33 -5.94 -2.45 -12.29
N GLN A 34 -4.90 -1.75 -12.74
CA GLN A 34 -3.72 -2.37 -13.36
C GLN A 34 -2.85 -3.16 -12.38
N TYR A 35 -2.95 -2.87 -11.09
CA TYR A 35 -2.20 -3.54 -10.03
C TYR A 35 -3.08 -4.40 -9.13
N ASP A 36 -4.38 -4.51 -9.41
CA ASP A 36 -5.36 -5.17 -8.55
C ASP A 36 -4.96 -6.60 -8.16
N LYS A 37 -4.39 -7.34 -9.12
CA LYS A 37 -3.89 -8.72 -8.96
C LYS A 37 -2.57 -8.85 -8.20
N ILE A 38 -1.89 -7.75 -7.87
CA ILE A 38 -0.63 -7.78 -7.13
C ILE A 38 -0.95 -7.97 -5.63
N PRO A 39 -0.43 -9.04 -4.99
CA PRO A 39 -0.60 -9.24 -3.57
C PRO A 39 0.15 -8.17 -2.78
N LEU A 40 -0.32 -7.87 -1.58
CA LEU A 40 0.39 -7.01 -0.66
C LEU A 40 1.41 -7.85 0.13
N HIS A 41 2.61 -7.30 0.25
CA HIS A 41 3.68 -7.90 1.05
C HIS A 41 3.87 -7.10 2.34
N CYS A 42 3.79 -7.77 3.49
CA CYS A 42 4.06 -7.14 4.77
C CYS A 42 5.57 -7.01 5.01
N PRO A 43 6.12 -5.81 5.26
CA PRO A 43 7.55 -5.64 5.53
C PRO A 43 8.00 -6.18 6.90
N PHE A 44 7.07 -6.50 7.81
CA PHE A 44 7.40 -6.95 9.17
C PHE A 44 7.44 -8.48 9.31
N CYS A 45 6.44 -9.17 8.75
CA CYS A 45 6.34 -10.64 8.84
C CYS A 45 6.54 -11.34 7.49
N HIS A 46 6.74 -10.58 6.42
CA HIS A 46 6.92 -11.06 5.04
C HIS A 46 5.74 -11.91 4.53
N LEU A 47 4.57 -11.77 5.14
CA LEU A 47 3.34 -12.39 4.66
C LEU A 47 2.87 -11.68 3.40
N GLU A 48 2.61 -12.47 2.36
CA GLU A 48 1.88 -12.05 1.18
C GLU A 48 0.40 -12.34 1.35
N PHE A 49 -0.46 -11.35 1.13
CA PHE A 49 -1.91 -11.47 1.32
C PHE A 49 -2.67 -10.63 0.29
N ALA A 50 -3.95 -10.96 0.06
CA ALA A 50 -4.78 -10.21 -0.87
C ALA A 50 -5.20 -8.87 -0.26
N LYS A 51 -5.42 -7.86 -1.10
CA LYS A 51 -5.93 -6.56 -0.63
C LYS A 51 -7.29 -6.67 0.06
N GLU A 52 -8.05 -7.69 -0.28
CA GLU A 52 -9.35 -8.04 0.30
C GLU A 52 -9.23 -8.42 1.79
N ASP A 53 -8.10 -9.01 2.18
CA ASP A 53 -7.84 -9.47 3.55
C ASP A 53 -7.47 -8.31 4.50
N SER A 54 -7.24 -7.10 3.96
CA SER A 54 -6.87 -5.92 4.73
C SER A 54 -7.66 -4.69 4.26
N PRO A 55 -8.69 -4.26 5.00
CA PRO A 55 -9.48 -3.10 4.62
C PRO A 55 -8.61 -1.84 4.58
N MET A 56 -8.71 -1.11 3.48
CA MET A 56 -8.02 0.17 3.28
C MET A 56 -8.41 1.16 4.38
N THR A 57 -7.43 1.74 5.05
CA THR A 57 -7.65 2.91 5.91
C THR A 57 -7.02 4.13 5.24
N TRP A 58 -7.86 5.07 4.80
CA TRP A 58 -7.39 6.34 4.26
C TRP A 58 -6.88 7.19 5.41
N GLY A 59 -5.63 7.64 5.35
CA GLY A 59 -5.18 8.71 6.24
C GLY A 59 -5.99 9.97 5.89
N GLU A 60 -6.64 10.57 6.91
CA GLU A 60 -7.36 11.84 6.77
C GLU A 60 -6.49 12.97 6.21
#